data_AF-A0A534URM0-F1
#
_entry.id   AF-A0A534URM0-F1
#
_cell.length_a   1.000
_cell.length_b   1.000
_cell.length_c   1.000
_cell.angle_alpha   90.00
_cell.angle_beta   90.00
_cell.angle_gamma   90.00
#
_symmetry.space_group_name_H-M   'P 1'
#
loop_
_entity.id
_entity.type
_entity.pdbx_description
1 polymer ?
#
loop_
_entity_poly.entity_id
_entity_poly.type
_entity_poly.pdbx_seq_one_letter_code
_entity_poly.pdbx_strand_id
1 'polypeptide(L)'
;MAFGPHIAIRPLRFGRTARRDRWWAQGLLVFTALSTFVVYTTWAALQGRHYTFGPYLSPFYSPELFGDSPHAWFGPPPSWFPAWLTISPAVLILWAPGGFRLTCYYYRGAYYKAFWADPPS
;
A
#
# COMPACT_ATOMS: atom_id res chain seq x y z
N MET A 1 -39.92 -4.30 37.25
CA MET A 1 -38.79 -3.85 36.41
C MET A 1 -37.85 -3.04 37.29
N ALA A 2 -36.71 -3.61 37.68
CA ALA A 2 -35.68 -2.86 38.41
C ALA A 2 -34.77 -2.17 37.40
N PHE A 3 -34.71 -0.84 37.44
CA PHE A 3 -33.75 -0.04 36.70
C PHE A 3 -32.35 -0.35 37.24
N GLY A 4 -31.46 -0.85 36.37
CA GLY A 4 -30.06 -1.05 36.73
C GLY A 4 -29.37 0.29 37.07
N PRO A 5 -28.27 0.28 37.84
CA PRO A 5 -27.61 1.50 38.28
C PRO A 5 -27.16 2.33 37.06
N HIS A 6 -27.56 3.61 37.03
CA HIS A 6 -27.07 4.56 36.04
C HIS A 6 -25.58 4.81 36.30
N ILE A 7 -24.72 4.27 35.44
CA ILE A 7 -23.29 4.56 35.47
C ILE A 7 -23.10 6.04 35.09
N ALA A 8 -22.74 6.88 36.06
CA ALA A 8 -22.43 8.28 35.81
C ALA A 8 -21.14 8.39 34.99
N ILE A 9 -21.27 8.66 33.68
CA ILE A 9 -20.11 8.91 32.80
C ILE A 9 -19.57 10.30 33.14
N ARG A 10 -18.37 10.34 33.75
CA ARG A 10 -17.70 11.61 34.05
C ARG A 10 -17.41 12.34 32.73
N PRO A 11 -17.80 13.61 32.55
CA PRO A 11 -17.55 14.32 31.31
C PRO A 11 -16.05 14.42 31.05
N LEU A 12 -15.60 13.82 29.95
CA LEU A 12 -14.23 13.92 29.48
C LEU A 12 -14.04 15.26 28.77
N ARG A 13 -12.88 15.88 28.96
CA ARG A 13 -12.47 17.05 28.15
C ARG A 13 -12.26 16.61 26.70
N PHE A 14 -12.40 17.55 25.77
CA PHE A 14 -12.09 17.34 24.36
C PHE A 14 -10.71 16.69 24.18
N GLY A 15 -10.62 15.63 23.37
CA GLY A 15 -9.39 14.86 23.14
C GLY A 15 -9.01 13.87 24.24
N ARG A 16 -9.75 13.76 25.35
CA ARG A 16 -9.54 12.71 26.36
C ARG A 16 -10.43 11.51 26.09
N THR A 17 -9.85 10.32 26.20
CA THR A 17 -10.52 9.03 26.08
C THR A 17 -10.48 8.29 27.42
N ALA A 18 -11.54 7.56 27.76
CA ALA A 18 -11.59 6.71 28.95
C ALA A 18 -10.81 5.39 28.77
N ARG A 19 -10.38 5.07 27.54
CA ARG A 19 -9.62 3.85 27.23
C ARG A 19 -8.21 3.92 27.81
N ARG A 20 -7.81 2.87 28.53
CA ARG A 20 -6.47 2.69 29.12
C ARG A 20 -5.57 1.74 28.32
N ASP A 21 -6.16 0.98 27.42
CA ASP A 21 -5.49 0.07 26.50
C ASP A 21 -4.78 0.82 25.36
N ARG A 22 -3.80 0.16 24.74
CA ARG A 22 -3.05 0.68 23.59
C ARG A 22 -3.83 0.49 22.28
N TRP A 23 -5.10 0.93 22.26
CA TRP A 23 -6.01 0.77 21.13
C TRP A 23 -5.48 1.36 19.81
N TRP A 24 -4.62 2.38 19.88
CA TRP A 24 -4.01 3.03 18.71
C TRP A 24 -2.80 2.28 18.14
N ALA A 25 -2.18 1.37 18.90
CA ALA A 25 -0.89 0.78 18.52
C ALA A 25 -0.97 -0.05 17.24
N GLN A 26 -2.04 -0.84 17.08
CA GLN A 26 -2.25 -1.63 15.86
C GLN A 26 -2.41 -0.72 14.64
N GLY A 27 -3.25 0.32 14.73
CA GLY A 27 -3.46 1.27 13.64
C GLY A 27 -2.15 1.97 13.23
N LEU A 28 -1.38 2.44 14.21
CA LEU A 28 -0.10 3.10 13.96
C LEU A 28 0.93 2.17 13.31
N LEU A 29 1.01 0.91 13.75
CA LEU A 29 1.92 -0.07 13.16
C LEU A 29 1.57 -0.31 11.69
N VAL A 30 0.29 -0.52 11.39
CA VAL A 30 -0.18 -0.72 10.01
C VAL A 30 0.05 0.54 9.17
N PHE A 31 -0.25 1.72 9.69
CA PHE A 31 0.00 3.00 9.00
C PHE A 31 1.49 3.16 8.65
N THR A 32 2.38 2.88 9.61
CA THR A 32 3.83 3.03 9.42
C THR A 32 4.36 2.02 8.41
N ALA A 33 3.97 0.75 8.53
CA ALA A 33 4.36 -0.30 7.60
C ALA A 33 3.86 -0.02 6.18
N LEU A 34 2.58 0.33 6.01
CA LEU A 34 2.00 0.64 4.70
C LEU A 34 2.62 1.89 4.09
N SER A 35 2.79 2.96 4.86
CA SER A 35 3.40 4.20 4.36
C SER A 35 4.84 3.95 3.91
N THR A 36 5.62 3.22 4.70
CA THR A 36 7.00 2.85 4.35
C THR A 36 7.03 2.00 3.09
N PHE A 37 6.14 1.01 2.99
CA PHE A 37 6.00 0.16 1.81
C PHE A 37 5.66 0.99 0.56
N VAL A 38 4.68 1.90 0.63
CA VAL A 38 4.29 2.75 -0.51
C VAL A 38 5.46 3.62 -0.96
N VAL A 39 6.14 4.30 -0.03
CA VAL A 39 7.30 5.14 -0.36
C VAL A 39 8.41 4.31 -1.00
N TYR A 40 8.77 3.17 -0.39
CA TYR A 40 9.84 2.32 -0.89
C TYR A 40 9.52 1.72 -2.25
N THR A 41 8.30 1.20 -2.44
CA THR A 41 7.90 0.58 -3.71
C THR A 41 7.72 1.60 -4.82
N THR A 42 7.27 2.82 -4.52
CA THR A 42 7.23 3.92 -5.50
C THR A 42 8.65 4.26 -5.96
N TRP A 43 9.59 4.40 -5.03
CA TRP A 43 10.99 4.62 -5.37
C TRP A 43 11.57 3.45 -6.20
N ALA A 44 11.36 2.20 -5.76
CA ALA A 44 11.87 1.01 -6.44
C ALA A 44 11.24 0.81 -7.83
N ALA A 45 9.97 1.20 -8.01
CA ALA A 45 9.29 1.15 -9.31
C ALA A 45 9.81 2.22 -10.25
N LEU A 46 10.11 3.43 -9.76
CA LEU A 46 10.63 4.53 -10.59
C LEU A 46 12.12 4.43 -10.89
N GLN A 47 12.89 3.74 -10.05
CA GLN A 47 14.34 3.58 -10.24
C GLN A 47 14.67 2.91 -11.58
N GLY A 48 13.86 1.93 -12.02
CA GLY A 48 13.99 1.29 -13.34
C GLY A 48 15.32 0.56 -13.58
N ARG A 49 16.08 0.23 -12.51
CA ARG A 49 17.43 -0.34 -12.59
C ARG A 49 17.60 -1.52 -11.64
N HIS A 50 18.59 -2.37 -11.91
CA HIS A 50 18.95 -3.53 -11.06
C HIS A 50 17.78 -4.50 -10.80
N TYR A 51 16.84 -4.61 -11.74
CA TYR A 51 15.66 -5.46 -11.59
C TYR A 51 15.84 -6.87 -12.16
N THR A 52 16.99 -7.15 -12.82
CA THR A 52 17.38 -8.47 -13.33
C THR A 52 18.70 -8.93 -12.72
N PHE A 53 18.82 -10.24 -12.50
CA PHE A 53 20.07 -10.89 -12.10
C PHE A 53 20.11 -12.32 -12.64
N GLY A 54 20.97 -12.59 -13.63
CA GLY A 54 21.01 -13.90 -14.28
C GLY A 54 19.63 -14.29 -14.83
N PRO A 55 19.06 -15.45 -14.47
CA PRO A 55 17.71 -15.85 -14.87
C PRO A 55 16.58 -15.25 -14.01
N TYR A 56 16.90 -14.39 -13.04
CA TYR A 56 15.93 -13.85 -12.09
C TYR A 56 15.45 -12.46 -12.49
N LEU A 57 14.13 -12.27 -12.46
CA LEU A 57 13.45 -11.00 -12.64
C LEU A 57 12.73 -10.60 -11.35
N SER A 58 12.85 -9.33 -10.96
CA SER A 58 12.14 -8.79 -9.81
C SER A 58 10.61 -8.93 -9.99
N PRO A 59 9.86 -9.39 -8.98
CA PRO A 59 8.41 -9.49 -9.06
C PRO A 59 7.70 -8.17 -9.38
N PHE A 60 8.29 -7.02 -9.03
CA PHE A 60 7.74 -5.70 -9.35
C PHE A 60 7.77 -5.36 -10.85
N TYR A 61 8.64 -6.02 -11.60
CA TYR A 61 8.89 -5.80 -13.02
C TYR A 61 8.33 -6.93 -13.89
N SER A 62 7.61 -7.88 -13.28
CA SER A 62 7.10 -9.07 -13.97
C SER A 62 5.62 -8.92 -14.35
N PRO A 63 5.23 -9.26 -15.60
CA PRO A 63 6.09 -9.60 -16.74
C PRO A 63 6.78 -8.36 -17.34
N GLU A 64 8.03 -8.48 -17.80
CA GLU A 64 8.71 -7.38 -18.51
C GLU A 64 8.17 -7.32 -19.95
N LEU A 65 7.34 -6.30 -20.25
CA LEU A 65 6.75 -6.14 -21.58
C LEU A 65 7.77 -5.60 -22.58
N PHE A 66 8.42 -4.49 -22.22
CA PHE A 66 9.44 -3.82 -23.02
C PHE A 66 10.68 -3.56 -22.18
N GLY A 67 11.86 -3.79 -22.76
CA GLY A 67 13.14 -3.58 -22.09
C GLY A 67 14.29 -4.20 -22.89
N ASP A 68 15.51 -3.95 -22.41
CA ASP A 68 16.75 -4.46 -23.02
C ASP A 68 17.18 -5.82 -22.44
N SER A 69 16.41 -6.34 -21.49
CA SER A 69 16.72 -7.59 -20.79
C SER A 69 16.23 -8.82 -21.58
N PRO A 70 16.85 -9.99 -21.40
CA PRO A 70 16.37 -11.25 -21.99
C PRO A 70 14.96 -11.66 -21.58
N HIS A 71 14.40 -11.04 -20.53
CA HIS A 71 13.05 -11.31 -20.04
C HIS A 71 11.97 -10.46 -20.73
N ALA A 72 12.36 -9.50 -21.58
CA ALA A 72 11.42 -8.65 -22.29
C ALA A 72 10.64 -9.43 -23.37
N TRP A 73 9.31 -9.44 -23.26
CA TRP A 73 8.44 -10.18 -24.19
C TRP A 73 8.40 -9.58 -25.60
N PHE A 74 8.44 -8.26 -25.70
CA PHE A 74 8.35 -7.54 -26.97
C PHE A 74 9.65 -6.84 -27.37
N GLY A 75 10.73 -7.02 -26.60
CA GLY A 75 12.02 -6.39 -26.82
C GLY A 75 12.03 -4.89 -26.48
N PRO A 76 12.93 -4.10 -27.11
CA PRO A 76 13.02 -2.66 -26.85
C PRO A 76 11.74 -1.90 -27.23
N PRO A 77 11.38 -0.84 -26.50
CA PRO A 77 10.18 -0.06 -26.79
C PRO A 77 10.25 0.61 -28.18
N PRO A 78 9.14 0.63 -28.95
CA PRO A 78 9.11 1.26 -30.26
C PRO A 78 9.19 2.79 -30.15
N SER A 79 9.68 3.46 -31.20
CA SER A 79 9.96 4.91 -31.19
C SER A 79 8.73 5.82 -30.99
N TRP A 80 7.52 5.31 -31.27
CA TRP A 80 6.26 6.03 -31.04
C TRP A 80 5.75 5.92 -29.59
N PHE A 81 6.37 5.07 -28.76
CA PHE A 81 5.91 4.81 -27.41
C PHE A 81 6.20 6.01 -26.48
N PRO A 82 5.30 6.34 -25.53
CA PRO A 82 5.47 7.52 -24.69
C PRO A 82 6.71 7.40 -23.80
N ALA A 83 7.62 8.36 -23.88
CA ALA A 83 8.88 8.36 -23.12
C ALA A 83 8.70 8.36 -21.59
N TRP A 84 7.54 8.81 -21.10
CA TRP A 84 7.23 8.77 -19.66
C TRP A 84 6.86 7.36 -19.16
N LEU A 85 6.36 6.49 -20.06
CA LEU A 85 6.07 5.09 -19.75
C LEU A 85 7.30 4.19 -19.86
N THR A 86 8.34 4.62 -20.58
CA THR A 86 9.62 3.90 -20.67
C THR A 86 10.57 4.18 -19.51
N ILE A 87 10.21 5.09 -18.59
CA ILE A 87 11.02 5.39 -17.39
C ILE A 87 11.29 4.12 -16.58
N SER A 88 10.31 3.22 -16.51
CA SER A 88 10.49 1.91 -15.88
C SER A 88 9.45 0.91 -16.37
N PRO A 89 9.84 -0.34 -16.71
CA PRO A 89 8.90 -1.40 -17.07
C PRO A 89 7.85 -1.66 -15.98
N ALA A 90 8.20 -1.45 -14.71
CA ALA A 90 7.30 -1.70 -13.58
C ALA A 90 6.03 -0.82 -13.63
N VAL A 91 6.12 0.42 -14.12
CA VAL A 91 4.98 1.37 -14.11
C VAL A 91 3.81 0.86 -14.97
N LEU A 92 4.11 0.12 -16.05
CA LEU A 92 3.09 -0.43 -16.96
C LEU A 92 2.24 -1.52 -16.32
N ILE A 93 2.83 -2.35 -15.46
CA ILE A 93 2.13 -3.49 -14.86
C ILE A 93 1.63 -3.15 -13.46
N LEU A 94 2.40 -2.40 -12.66
CA LEU A 94 2.20 -2.29 -11.21
C LEU A 94 0.86 -1.64 -10.81
N TRP A 95 0.27 -0.80 -11.68
CA TRP A 95 -1.03 -0.19 -11.42
C TRP A 95 -2.14 -1.25 -11.24
N ALA A 96 -2.07 -2.38 -11.94
CA ALA A 96 -3.10 -3.42 -11.89
C ALA A 96 -3.07 -4.23 -10.58
N PRO A 97 -1.98 -4.94 -10.19
CA PRO A 97 -1.93 -5.65 -8.92
C PRO A 97 -1.91 -4.70 -7.72
N GLY A 98 -1.29 -3.51 -7.86
CA GLY A 98 -1.31 -2.46 -6.85
C GLY A 98 -2.72 -1.92 -6.63
N GLY A 99 -3.43 -1.59 -7.71
CA GLY A 99 -4.82 -1.13 -7.68
C GLY A 99 -5.77 -2.17 -7.13
N PHE A 100 -5.62 -3.44 -7.52
CA PHE A 100 -6.40 -4.55 -6.95
C PHE A 100 -6.20 -4.66 -5.43
N ARG A 101 -4.94 -4.61 -4.95
CA ARG A 101 -4.66 -4.63 -3.51
C ARG A 101 -5.25 -3.41 -2.80
N LEU A 102 -5.22 -2.24 -3.42
CA LEU A 102 -5.76 -1.02 -2.84
C LEU A 102 -7.30 -1.01 -2.77
N THR A 103 -7.96 -1.70 -3.71
CA THR A 103 -9.43 -1.73 -3.82
C THR A 103 -10.07 -2.93 -3.13
N CYS A 104 -9.31 -4.00 -2.86
CA CYS A 104 -9.90 -5.21 -2.34
C CYS A 104 -10.49 -5.03 -0.94
N TYR A 105 -11.62 -5.68 -0.70
CA TYR A 105 -12.42 -5.55 0.53
C TYR A 105 -11.61 -5.75 1.81
N TYR A 106 -10.73 -6.75 1.82
CA TYR A 106 -9.90 -7.07 2.99
C TYR A 106 -8.90 -5.96 3.34
N TYR A 107 -8.28 -5.33 2.33
CA TYR A 107 -7.29 -4.28 2.58
C TYR A 107 -7.94 -2.92 2.81
N ARG A 108 -9.08 -2.64 2.16
CA ARG A 108 -9.89 -1.44 2.39
C ARG A 108 -10.19 -1.24 3.88
N GLY A 109 -10.56 -2.30 4.58
CA GLY A 109 -10.82 -2.27 6.02
C GLY A 109 -9.58 -2.01 6.89
N ALA A 110 -8.37 -2.31 6.41
CA ALA A 110 -7.13 -1.97 7.09
C ALA A 110 -6.74 -0.50 6.87
N TYR A 111 -6.96 0.02 5.66
CA TYR A 111 -6.67 1.41 5.33
C TYR A 111 -7.51 2.39 6.15
N TYR A 112 -8.81 2.17 6.24
CA TYR A 112 -9.65 3.08 7.02
C TYR A 112 -9.28 3.14 8.50
N LYS A 113 -8.93 1.99 9.10
CA LYS A 113 -8.49 1.94 10.50
C LYS A 113 -7.13 2.60 10.71
N ALA A 114 -6.18 2.35 9.81
CA ALA A 114 -4.82 2.84 9.94
C ALA A 114 -4.69 4.34 9.64
N PHE A 115 -5.39 4.83 8.62
CA PHE A 115 -5.30 6.21 8.18
C PHE A 115 -6.35 7.08 8.90
N TRP A 116 -7.62 6.69 8.92
CA TRP A 116 -8.74 7.50 9.43
C TRP A 116 -9.23 7.11 10.84
N ALA A 117 -8.52 6.20 11.52
CA ALA A 117 -8.85 5.76 12.87
C ALA A 117 -10.29 5.25 13.03
N ASP A 118 -10.84 4.63 11.98
CA ASP A 118 -12.16 4.00 12.04
C ASP A 118 -12.21 2.99 13.20
N PRO A 119 -13.34 2.90 13.93
CA PRO A 119 -13.45 2.03 15.07
C PRO A 119 -13.17 0.56 14.67
N PRO A 120 -12.44 -0.20 15.51
CA PRO A 120 -12.34 -1.64 15.34
C PRO A 120 -13.75 -2.23 15.44
N SER A 121 -14.12 -3.04 14.45
CA SER A 121 -15.42 -3.72 14.33
C SER A 121 -15.78 -4.52 15.57
#